data_AF-Q70ZY0-F1
#
_entry.id   AF-Q70ZY0-F1
#
_cell.length_a   1.000
_cell.length_b   1.000
_cell.length_c   1.000
_cell.angle_alpha   90.00
_cell.angle_beta   90.00
_cell.angle_gamma   90.00
#
_symmetry.space_group_name_H-M   'P 1'
#
loop_
_entity.id
_entity.type
_entity.pdbx_description
1 polymer ?
#
loop_
_entity_poly.entity_id
_entity_poly.type
_entity_poly.pdbx_seq_one_letter_code
_entity_poly.pdbx_strand_id
1 'polypeptide(L)'
;MKRHDCLSVVRSEYPDIDGSRSVYLTFDDGPNPLCTPAILDALAEHQCPATFFVIGVHAADQPGLVRRMIAEGHEVANHTMTHPDLSRCEPADVEHEIVATSRLINAACPQASVRHVRAPYGRWTDEVLALSAQSGLAALHWSVDPLDWSRPGVDSIVNTV
;
A
#
# COMPACT_ATOMS: atom_id res chain seq x y z
N MET A 1 13.41 24.16 -30.13
CA MET A 1 14.65 24.48 -29.42
C MET A 1 14.52 23.96 -28.00
N LYS A 2 15.43 23.05 -27.62
CA LYS A 2 15.78 22.57 -26.27
C LYS A 2 14.76 21.79 -25.42
N ARG A 3 15.20 20.56 -25.16
CA ARG A 3 14.79 19.51 -24.21
C ARG A 3 14.37 20.06 -22.85
N HIS A 4 13.35 19.44 -22.26
CA HIS A 4 13.27 19.26 -20.81
C HIS A 4 13.25 17.76 -20.53
N ASP A 5 14.43 17.15 -20.69
CA ASP A 5 14.81 16.00 -19.88
C ASP A 5 14.88 16.51 -18.44
N CYS A 6 13.85 16.24 -17.66
CA CYS A 6 13.94 16.29 -16.20
C CYS A 6 13.14 15.13 -15.62
N LEU A 7 13.36 13.93 -16.15
CA LEU A 7 13.17 12.75 -15.33
C LEU A 7 14.35 12.74 -14.37
N SER A 8 14.10 13.16 -13.13
CA SER A 8 14.96 12.89 -11.98
C SER A 8 15.30 11.40 -12.02
N VAL A 9 16.57 11.08 -12.19
CA VAL A 9 17.03 9.70 -12.04
C VAL A 9 16.98 9.40 -10.54
N VAL A 10 15.89 8.79 -10.07
CA VAL A 10 15.88 8.13 -8.77
C VAL A 10 16.91 7.00 -8.86
N ARG A 11 18.02 7.17 -8.14
CA ARG A 11 19.02 6.11 -8.01
C ARG A 11 18.39 4.99 -7.19
N SER A 12 18.03 3.89 -7.83
CA SER A 12 17.74 2.67 -7.10
C SER A 12 19.06 2.04 -6.66
N GLU A 13 19.23 1.84 -5.36
CA GLU A 13 20.30 1.02 -4.79
C GLU A 13 20.03 -0.49 -4.98
N TYR A 14 18.84 -0.84 -5.47
CA TYR A 14 18.36 -2.21 -5.66
C TYR A 14 17.87 -2.38 -7.10
N PRO A 15 18.75 -2.73 -8.06
CA PRO A 15 18.30 -3.11 -9.39
C PRO A 15 17.38 -4.34 -9.27
N ASP A 16 16.32 -4.40 -10.07
CA ASP A 16 15.57 -5.63 -10.24
C ASP A 16 16.52 -6.73 -10.78
N ILE A 17 16.18 -8.00 -10.55
CA ILE A 17 17.04 -9.17 -10.83
C ILE A 17 17.54 -9.20 -12.29
N ASP A 18 16.84 -8.54 -13.21
CA ASP A 18 17.15 -8.45 -14.65
C ASP A 18 17.87 -7.15 -15.08
N GLY A 19 18.17 -6.25 -14.15
CA GLY A 19 18.80 -4.95 -14.44
C GLY A 19 17.85 -3.88 -14.98
N SER A 20 16.53 -4.15 -14.99
CA SER A 20 15.52 -3.12 -15.24
C SER A 20 15.41 -2.14 -14.06
N ARG A 21 14.97 -0.91 -14.37
CA ARG A 21 14.66 0.10 -13.36
C ARG A 21 13.16 0.16 -13.20
N SER A 22 12.63 -0.45 -12.16
CA SER A 22 11.21 -0.35 -11.82
C SER A 22 11.00 0.53 -10.60
N VAL A 23 9.79 1.09 -10.53
CA VAL A 23 9.24 1.72 -9.33
C VAL A 23 7.89 1.06 -9.06
N TYR A 24 7.54 0.96 -7.79
CA TYR A 24 6.28 0.36 -7.36
C TYR A 24 5.44 1.44 -6.69
N LEU A 25 4.28 1.73 -7.28
CA LEU A 25 3.31 2.64 -6.69
C LEU A 25 2.53 1.91 -5.60
N THR A 26 2.46 2.51 -4.41
CA THR A 26 1.71 1.96 -3.29
C THR A 26 0.84 3.03 -2.66
N PHE A 27 -0.40 2.69 -2.30
CA PHE A 27 -1.37 3.61 -1.71
C PHE A 27 -1.89 3.03 -0.40
N ASP A 28 -1.82 3.81 0.68
CA ASP A 28 -2.24 3.40 2.03
C ASP A 28 -3.65 3.92 2.36
N ASP A 29 -4.17 3.51 3.51
CA ASP A 29 -5.41 3.97 4.17
C ASP A 29 -6.75 3.70 3.47
N GLY A 30 -6.72 3.20 2.24
CA GLY A 30 -7.92 2.87 1.47
C GLY A 30 -8.70 1.65 1.98
N PRO A 31 -9.82 1.29 1.32
CA PRO A 31 -10.43 2.03 0.22
C PRO A 31 -11.27 3.21 0.73
N ASN A 32 -11.11 4.37 0.10
CA ASN A 32 -11.91 5.56 0.37
C ASN A 32 -12.78 5.89 -0.86
N PRO A 33 -14.12 5.94 -0.73
CA PRO A 33 -15.01 6.12 -1.87
C PRO A 33 -14.87 7.47 -2.57
N LEU A 34 -14.25 8.48 -1.94
CA LEU A 34 -14.07 9.80 -2.52
C LEU A 34 -12.83 9.92 -3.40
N CYS A 35 -11.76 9.15 -3.14
CA CYS A 35 -10.49 9.29 -3.86
C CYS A 35 -10.03 7.99 -4.54
N THR A 36 -10.25 6.82 -3.95
CA THR A 36 -9.80 5.54 -4.51
C THR A 36 -10.32 5.29 -5.93
N PRO A 37 -11.58 5.58 -6.29
CA PRO A 37 -12.04 5.42 -7.67
C PRO A 37 -11.24 6.23 -8.68
N ALA A 38 -10.90 7.48 -8.36
CA ALA A 38 -10.14 8.36 -9.25
C ALA A 38 -8.68 7.90 -9.41
N ILE A 39 -8.07 7.35 -8.34
CA ILE A 39 -6.74 6.73 -8.42
C ILE A 39 -6.77 5.51 -9.33
N LEU A 40 -7.76 4.63 -9.17
CA LEU A 40 -7.94 3.46 -10.03
C LEU A 40 -8.14 3.85 -11.50
N ASP A 41 -8.97 4.85 -11.78
CA ASP A 41 -9.19 5.36 -13.14
C ASP A 41 -7.88 5.85 -13.78
N ALA A 42 -7.08 6.63 -13.03
CA ALA A 42 -5.78 7.12 -13.52
C ALA A 42 -4.78 5.98 -13.77
N LEU A 43 -4.71 5.00 -12.86
CA LEU A 43 -3.86 3.82 -13.04
C LEU A 43 -4.27 2.99 -14.26
N ALA A 44 -5.57 2.84 -14.50
CA ALA A 44 -6.11 2.13 -15.66
C ALA A 44 -5.78 2.86 -16.97
N GLU A 45 -5.91 4.19 -17.02
CA GLU A 45 -5.51 5.02 -18.18
C GLU A 45 -4.04 4.80 -18.55
N HIS A 46 -3.18 4.65 -17.54
CA HIS A 46 -1.74 4.43 -17.71
C HIS A 46 -1.32 2.95 -17.76
N GLN A 47 -2.27 2.01 -17.69
CA GLN A 47 -2.01 0.56 -17.63
C GLN A 47 -0.97 0.19 -16.55
N CYS A 48 -1.03 0.87 -15.41
CA CYS A 48 -0.04 0.78 -14.34
C CYS A 48 -0.62 0.04 -13.14
N PRO A 49 -0.26 -1.24 -12.89
CA PRO A 49 -0.66 -1.92 -11.66
C PRO A 49 0.04 -1.29 -10.45
N ALA A 50 -0.57 -1.44 -9.29
CA ALA A 50 -0.13 -0.84 -8.03
C ALA A 50 -0.52 -1.76 -6.85
N THR A 51 0.00 -1.47 -5.66
CA THR A 51 -0.37 -2.16 -4.42
C THR A 51 -1.16 -1.22 -3.52
N PHE A 52 -2.34 -1.65 -3.08
CA PHE A 52 -3.19 -0.90 -2.14
C PHE A 52 -3.13 -1.54 -0.76
N PHE A 53 -2.50 -0.87 0.21
CA PHE A 53 -2.53 -1.27 1.60
C PHE A 53 -3.82 -0.75 2.22
N VAL A 54 -4.77 -1.67 2.47
CA VAL A 54 -6.11 -1.31 2.93
C VAL A 54 -6.30 -1.51 4.42
N ILE A 55 -7.02 -0.58 5.04
CA ILE A 55 -7.47 -0.71 6.43
C ILE A 55 -8.68 -1.64 6.48
N GLY A 56 -8.69 -2.59 7.41
CA GLY A 56 -9.73 -3.63 7.50
C GLY A 56 -11.15 -3.08 7.62
N VAL A 57 -11.38 -2.06 8.46
CA VAL A 57 -12.71 -1.43 8.56
C VAL A 57 -13.16 -0.82 7.24
N HIS A 58 -12.26 -0.18 6.48
CA HIS A 58 -12.60 0.40 5.18
C HIS A 58 -12.85 -0.68 4.12
N ALA A 59 -12.09 -1.78 4.15
CA ALA A 59 -12.32 -2.92 3.26
C ALA A 59 -13.70 -3.57 3.50
N ALA A 60 -14.15 -3.64 4.76
CA ALA A 60 -15.48 -4.12 5.12
C ALA A 60 -16.60 -3.18 4.64
N ASP A 61 -16.38 -1.86 4.74
CA ASP A 61 -17.35 -0.85 4.30
C ASP A 61 -17.40 -0.71 2.76
N GLN A 62 -16.28 -0.94 2.09
CA GLN A 62 -16.12 -0.75 0.65
C GLN A 62 -15.69 -2.02 -0.10
N PRO A 63 -16.41 -3.16 0.04
CA PRO A 63 -15.99 -4.43 -0.56
C PRO A 63 -16.05 -4.40 -2.09
N GLY A 64 -16.86 -3.49 -2.65
CA GLY A 64 -16.89 -3.23 -4.09
C GLY A 64 -15.58 -2.67 -4.63
N LEU A 65 -14.92 -1.78 -3.88
CA LEU A 65 -13.63 -1.22 -4.28
C LEU A 65 -12.49 -2.23 -4.14
N VAL A 66 -12.52 -3.08 -3.11
CA VAL A 66 -11.57 -4.20 -2.99
C VAL A 66 -11.67 -5.13 -4.20
N ARG A 67 -12.88 -5.51 -4.61
CA ARG A 67 -13.08 -6.34 -5.82
C ARG A 67 -12.62 -5.64 -7.08
N ARG A 68 -12.86 -4.33 -7.20
CA ARG A 68 -12.42 -3.52 -8.35
C ARG A 68 -10.90 -3.51 -8.47
N MET A 69 -10.19 -3.23 -7.37
CA MET A 69 -8.72 -3.27 -7.33
C MET A 69 -8.17 -4.59 -7.88
N ILE A 70 -8.69 -5.72 -7.39
CA ILE A 70 -8.24 -7.05 -7.79
C ILE A 70 -8.61 -7.34 -9.26
N ALA A 71 -9.81 -6.98 -9.69
CA ALA A 71 -10.27 -7.20 -11.06
C ALA A 71 -9.48 -6.38 -12.09
N GLU A 72 -8.98 -5.21 -11.71
CA GLU A 72 -8.13 -4.33 -12.54
C GLU A 72 -6.65 -4.70 -12.49
N GLY A 73 -6.28 -5.77 -11.75
CA GLY A 73 -4.93 -6.32 -11.72
C GLY A 73 -4.01 -5.70 -10.66
N HIS A 74 -4.57 -4.95 -9.71
CA HIS A 74 -3.83 -4.41 -8.58
C HIS A 74 -3.68 -5.46 -7.47
N GLU A 75 -2.63 -5.31 -6.66
CA GLU A 75 -2.51 -6.04 -5.41
C GLU A 75 -3.28 -5.32 -4.30
N VAL A 76 -3.95 -6.08 -3.44
CA VAL A 76 -4.53 -5.59 -2.18
C VAL A 76 -3.78 -6.22 -1.02
N ALA A 77 -3.20 -5.37 -0.18
CA ALA A 77 -2.33 -5.71 0.93
C ALA A 77 -2.90 -5.19 2.27
N ASN A 78 -2.33 -5.65 3.38
CA ASN A 78 -2.85 -5.41 4.72
C ASN A 78 -2.29 -4.12 5.34
N HIS A 79 -3.16 -3.22 5.81
CA HIS A 79 -2.78 -2.02 6.55
C HIS A 79 -3.41 -1.94 7.95
N THR A 80 -3.52 -3.08 8.62
CA THR A 80 -4.17 -3.26 9.93
C THR A 80 -5.68 -2.98 9.92
N MET A 81 -6.34 -3.33 11.02
CA MET A 81 -7.80 -3.32 11.09
C MET A 81 -8.30 -1.92 11.37
N THR A 82 -7.63 -1.20 12.27
CA THR A 82 -8.06 0.11 12.79
C THR A 82 -6.98 1.19 12.72
N HIS A 83 -5.84 0.89 12.08
CA HIS A 83 -4.69 1.80 11.93
C HIS A 83 -4.04 2.27 13.27
N PRO A 84 -3.77 1.37 14.24
CA PRO A 84 -3.05 1.74 15.45
C PRO A 84 -1.52 1.80 15.23
N ASP A 85 -0.82 2.51 16.11
CA ASP A 85 0.63 2.39 16.21
C ASP A 85 1.00 1.04 16.84
N LEU A 86 1.33 0.05 16.00
CA LEU A 86 1.62 -1.32 16.43
C LEU A 86 2.79 -1.43 17.41
N SER A 87 3.70 -0.44 17.43
CA SER A 87 4.82 -0.43 18.40
C SER A 87 4.38 -0.19 19.84
N ARG A 88 3.10 0.19 20.03
CA ARG A 88 2.47 0.47 21.32
C ARG A 88 1.36 -0.51 21.68
N CYS A 89 1.15 -1.51 20.84
CA CYS A 89 0.15 -2.55 21.03
C CYS A 89 0.76 -3.75 21.73
N GLU A 90 -0.05 -4.49 22.47
CA GLU A 90 0.34 -5.80 22.97
C GLU A 90 0.37 -6.82 21.82
N PRO A 91 1.14 -7.91 21.92
CA PRO A 91 1.29 -8.88 20.82
C PRO A 91 -0.03 -9.45 20.29
N ALA A 92 -0.98 -9.72 21.18
CA ALA A 92 -2.30 -10.22 20.81
C ALA A 92 -3.13 -9.20 20.01
N ASP A 93 -2.97 -7.90 20.30
CA ASP A 93 -3.63 -6.84 19.55
C ASP A 93 -3.02 -6.69 18.16
N VAL A 94 -1.69 -6.78 18.05
CA VAL A 94 -0.98 -6.79 16.75
C VAL A 94 -1.46 -7.95 15.88
N GLU A 95 -1.53 -9.17 16.44
CA GLU A 95 -2.04 -10.33 15.72
C GLU A 95 -3.50 -10.13 15.29
N HIS A 96 -4.35 -9.59 16.18
CA HIS A 96 -5.74 -9.31 15.86
C HIS A 96 -5.88 -8.32 14.69
N GLU A 97 -5.17 -7.20 14.75
CA GLU A 97 -5.16 -6.16 13.72
C GLU A 97 -4.77 -6.70 12.35
N ILE A 98 -3.77 -7.59 12.31
CA ILE A 98 -3.29 -8.21 11.07
C ILE A 98 -4.29 -9.27 10.58
N VAL A 99 -4.66 -10.23 11.41
CA VAL A 99 -5.47 -11.39 11.00
C VAL A 99 -6.90 -10.97 10.64
N ALA A 100 -7.51 -10.06 11.40
CA ALA A 100 -8.86 -9.58 11.12
C ALA A 100 -8.95 -8.88 9.75
N THR A 101 -7.94 -8.06 9.43
CA THR A 101 -7.86 -7.35 8.15
C THR A 101 -7.75 -8.29 6.97
N SER A 102 -6.84 -9.27 7.03
CA SER A 102 -6.70 -10.28 5.97
C SER A 102 -7.99 -11.09 5.77
N ARG A 103 -8.72 -11.39 6.85
CA ARG A 103 -10.03 -12.06 6.76
C ARG A 103 -11.06 -11.20 6.03
N LEU A 104 -11.12 -9.89 6.29
CA LEU A 104 -12.07 -8.99 5.64
C LEU A 104 -11.75 -8.76 4.17
N ILE A 105 -10.47 -8.65 3.81
CA ILE A 105 -10.04 -8.58 2.41
C ILE A 105 -10.48 -9.84 1.65
N ASN A 106 -10.21 -11.03 2.20
CA ASN A 106 -10.61 -12.30 1.60
C ASN A 106 -12.14 -12.49 1.57
N ALA A 107 -12.86 -11.97 2.56
CA ALA A 107 -14.33 -11.99 2.56
C ALA A 107 -14.90 -11.09 1.47
N ALA A 108 -14.28 -9.93 1.21
CA ALA A 108 -14.69 -9.03 0.13
C ALA A 108 -14.40 -9.62 -1.27
N CYS A 109 -13.29 -10.35 -1.41
CA CYS A 109 -12.88 -11.03 -2.63
C CYS A 109 -12.08 -12.33 -2.33
N PRO A 110 -12.68 -13.52 -2.49
CA PRO A 110 -11.99 -14.79 -2.21
C PRO A 110 -10.75 -15.08 -3.08
N GLN A 111 -10.60 -14.38 -4.20
CA GLN A 111 -9.43 -14.45 -5.07
C GLN A 111 -8.26 -13.60 -4.58
N ALA A 112 -8.45 -12.76 -3.55
CA ALA A 112 -7.39 -11.96 -2.98
C ALA A 112 -6.26 -12.86 -2.46
N SER A 113 -5.02 -12.47 -2.77
CA SER A 113 -3.82 -13.12 -2.23
C SER A 113 -3.09 -12.09 -1.39
N VAL A 114 -3.51 -11.93 -0.13
CA VAL A 114 -2.89 -10.97 0.80
C VAL A 114 -1.53 -11.52 1.21
N ARG A 115 -0.45 -10.92 0.69
CA ARG A 115 0.93 -11.36 0.91
C ARG A 115 1.77 -10.37 1.70
N HIS A 116 1.36 -9.10 1.68
CA HIS A 116 2.12 -8.02 2.26
C HIS A 116 1.35 -7.31 3.36
N VAL A 117 2.10 -6.75 4.30
CA VAL A 117 1.60 -5.88 5.35
C VAL A 117 2.50 -4.65 5.46
N ARG A 118 1.88 -3.50 5.73
CA ARG A 118 2.58 -2.28 6.09
C ARG A 118 2.08 -1.80 7.44
N ALA A 119 2.98 -1.56 8.38
CA ALA A 119 2.62 -1.01 9.68
C ALA A 119 2.22 0.47 9.53
N PRO A 120 1.13 0.91 10.18
CA PRO A 120 0.78 2.31 10.30
C PRO A 120 1.97 3.17 10.72
N TYR A 121 2.07 4.37 10.13
CA TYR A 121 3.16 5.33 10.37
C TYR A 121 4.57 4.80 10.02
N GLY A 122 4.68 3.62 9.39
CA GLY A 122 5.95 2.99 9.11
C GLY A 122 6.70 2.51 10.36
N ARG A 123 6.02 2.36 11.50
CA ARG A 123 6.68 1.98 12.78
C ARG A 123 6.76 0.48 12.92
N TRP A 124 7.97 -0.04 12.77
CA TRP A 124 8.30 -1.45 12.96
C TRP A 124 9.05 -1.70 14.26
N THR A 125 8.78 -2.84 14.87
CA THR A 125 9.60 -3.46 15.93
C THR A 125 9.91 -4.90 15.51
N ASP A 126 10.93 -5.51 16.10
CA ASP A 126 11.26 -6.93 15.84
C ASP A 126 10.06 -7.86 16.13
N GLU A 127 9.26 -7.52 17.15
CA GLU A 127 8.04 -8.25 17.49
C GLU A 127 6.96 -8.10 16.43
N VAL A 128 6.69 -6.88 15.95
CA VAL A 128 5.70 -6.65 14.87
C VAL A 128 6.14 -7.33 13.58
N LEU A 129 7.43 -7.32 13.25
CA LEU A 129 7.99 -8.04 12.10
C LEU A 129 7.81 -9.56 12.26
N ALA A 130 8.12 -10.10 13.44
CA ALA A 130 7.96 -11.52 13.72
C ALA A 130 6.49 -11.98 13.66
N LEU A 131 5.56 -11.21 14.22
CA LEU A 131 4.12 -11.51 14.19
C LEU A 131 3.54 -11.41 12.77
N SER A 132 4.01 -10.44 11.98
CA SER A 132 3.67 -10.32 10.56
C SER A 132 4.10 -11.56 9.79
N ALA A 133 5.35 -12.00 9.97
CA ALA A 133 5.89 -13.20 9.32
C ALA A 133 5.17 -14.48 9.77
N GLN A 134 4.84 -14.61 11.07
CA GLN A 134 4.03 -15.73 11.60
C GLN A 134 2.64 -15.79 10.98
N SER A 135 2.06 -14.62 10.63
CA SER A 135 0.79 -14.51 9.91
C SER A 135 0.93 -14.76 8.39
N GLY A 136 2.13 -15.10 7.91
CA GLY A 136 2.41 -15.35 6.50
C GLY A 136 2.52 -14.09 5.64
N LEU A 137 2.68 -12.92 6.25
CA LEU A 137 2.77 -11.64 5.56
C LEU A 137 4.20 -11.10 5.57
N ALA A 138 4.68 -10.66 4.41
CA ALA A 138 5.94 -9.95 4.29
C ALA A 138 5.74 -8.46 4.60
N ALA A 139 6.57 -7.92 5.49
CA ALA A 139 6.57 -6.51 5.80
C ALA A 139 7.11 -5.69 4.61
N LEU A 140 6.36 -4.68 4.18
CA LEU A 140 6.77 -3.75 3.14
C LEU A 140 6.80 -2.32 3.67
N HIS A 141 7.92 -1.64 3.41
CA HIS A 141 8.09 -0.22 3.69
C HIS A 141 8.10 0.59 2.39
N TRP A 142 8.51 1.85 2.44
CA TRP A 142 8.73 2.69 1.27
C TRP A 142 10.17 3.24 1.28
N SER A 143 10.63 3.67 0.11
CA SER A 143 11.92 4.38 -0.05
C SER A 143 11.73 5.87 -0.36
N VAL A 144 10.56 6.26 -0.88
CA VAL A 144 10.19 7.63 -1.21
C VAL A 144 8.82 7.93 -0.59
N ASP A 145 8.72 9.00 0.18
CA ASP A 145 7.47 9.49 0.78
C ASP A 145 7.11 10.85 0.18
N PRO A 146 6.01 10.96 -0.60
CA PRO A 146 5.60 12.24 -1.18
C PRO A 146 5.00 13.21 -0.15
N LEU A 147 4.72 12.77 1.08
CA LEU A 147 4.05 13.55 2.13
C LEU A 147 2.71 14.15 1.68
N ASP A 148 1.99 13.47 0.79
CA ASP A 148 0.75 13.93 0.16
C ASP A 148 -0.37 14.18 1.19
N TRP A 149 -0.38 13.41 2.28
CA TRP A 149 -1.26 13.61 3.45
C TRP A 149 -1.15 15.00 4.08
N SER A 150 0.00 15.67 3.95
CA SER A 150 0.23 17.05 4.42
C SER A 150 -0.30 18.12 3.46
N ARG A 151 -0.78 17.71 2.28
CA ARG A 151 -1.25 18.55 1.17
C ARG A 151 -0.21 19.59 0.71
N PRO A 152 1.03 19.18 0.35
CA PRO A 152 2.09 20.10 -0.02
C PRO A 152 1.91 20.73 -1.42
N GLY A 153 0.91 20.27 -2.17
CA GLY A 153 0.62 20.70 -3.54
C GLY A 153 1.22 19.76 -4.60
N VAL A 154 0.65 19.78 -5.80
CA VAL A 154 0.99 18.85 -6.89
C VAL A 154 2.47 18.91 -7.26
N ASP A 155 3.01 20.11 -7.49
CA ASP A 155 4.41 20.26 -7.90
C ASP A 155 5.38 19.74 -6.83
N SER A 156 5.05 19.87 -5.54
CA SER A 156 5.87 19.32 -4.47
C SER A 156 5.85 17.79 -4.48
N ILE A 157 4.68 17.18 -4.70
CA ILE A 157 4.56 15.72 -4.80
C ILE A 157 5.36 15.20 -6.00
N VAL A 158 5.19 15.83 -7.17
CA VAL A 158 5.86 15.42 -8.42
C VAL A 158 7.39 15.55 -8.32
N ASN A 159 7.90 16.60 -7.68
CA ASN A 159 9.35 16.80 -7.54
C ASN A 159 10.00 15.87 -6.50
N THR A 160 9.23 15.29 -5.59
CA THR A 160 9.74 14.33 -4.60
C THR A 160 9.94 12.94 -5.20
N VAL A 161 9.14 12.57 -6.22
CA VAL A 161 9.14 11.23 -6.84
C VAL A 161 10.07 11.09 -8.05
#